data_AF-A0A0N4X035-F1
#
_entry.id   AF-A0A0N4X035-F1
#
_cell.length_a   1.000
_cell.length_b   1.000
_cell.length_c   1.000
_cell.angle_alpha   90.00
_cell.angle_beta   90.00
_cell.angle_gamma   90.00
#
_symmetry.space_group_name_H-M   'P 1'
#
loop_
_entity.id
_entity.type
_entity.pdbx_description
1 polymer ?
#
loop_
_entity_poly.entity_id
_entity_poly.type
_entity_poly.pdbx_seq_one_letter_code
_entity_poly.pdbx_strand_id
1 'polypeptide(L)' 'MSKDDEKDVRRTYLLRVASHILGLNIVEEKLRQLQPIETFCDTNAMLLIVSLTEQVLSF' A
#
# COMPACT_ATOMS: atom_id res chain seq x y z
N MET A 1 21.10 -17.72 2.18
CA MET A 1 19.75 -17.36 1.73
C MET A 1 19.70 -15.85 1.69
N SER A 2 19.63 -15.27 0.48
CA SER A 2 19.51 -13.83 0.28
C SER A 2 18.17 -13.37 0.83
N LYS A 3 18.17 -12.27 1.59
CA LYS A 3 17.00 -11.72 2.30
C LYS A 3 15.93 -11.10 1.37
N ASP A 4 16.13 -11.18 0.06
CA ASP A 4 15.35 -10.39 -0.91
C ASP A 4 14.06 -11.08 -1.42
N ASP A 5 13.88 -12.39 -1.17
CA ASP A 5 12.73 -13.15 -1.71
C ASP A 5 11.60 -13.40 -0.71
N GLU A 6 11.81 -13.05 0.56
CA GLU A 6 10.73 -13.05 1.56
C GLU A 6 9.94 -11.76 1.38
N LYS A 7 9.08 -11.73 0.33
CA LYS A 7 8.11 -10.65 0.08
C LYS A 7 7.62 -10.10 1.42
N ASP A 8 8.07 -8.89 1.76
CA ASP A 8 7.97 -8.35 3.12
C ASP A 8 6.55 -8.54 3.64
N VAL A 9 6.36 -9.47 4.59
CA VAL A 9 5.03 -9.91 5.04
C VAL A 9 4.23 -8.71 5.57
N ARG A 10 4.94 -7.68 6.08
CA ARG A 10 4.35 -6.41 6.48
C ARG A 10 3.74 -5.65 5.32
N ARG A 11 4.41 -5.61 4.16
CA ARG A 11 3.91 -4.95 2.95
C ARG A 11 2.59 -5.59 2.51
N THR A 12 2.55 -6.92 2.40
CA THR A 12 1.34 -7.64 2.01
C THR A 12 0.21 -7.45 3.03
N TYR A 13 0.53 -7.43 4.32
CA TYR A 13 -0.46 -7.16 5.36
C TYR A 13 -1.04 -5.74 5.25
N LEU A 14 -0.20 -4.71 5.13
CA LEU A 14 -0.62 -3.32 4.99
C LEU A 14 -1.49 -3.11 3.74
N LEU A 15 -1.13 -3.76 2.62
CA LEU A 15 -1.90 -3.71 1.38
C LEU A 15 -3.29 -4.34 1.55
N ARG A 16 -3.38 -5.48 2.23
CA ARG A 16 -4.67 -6.13 2.51
C ARG A 16 -5.56 -5.26 3.39
N VAL A 17 -4.99 -4.65 4.44
CA VAL A 17 -5.73 -3.76 5.33
C VAL A 17 -6.19 -2.50 4.61
N ALA A 18 -5.30 -1.83 3.85
CA ALA A 18 -5.65 -0.63 3.08
C ALA A 18 -6.75 -0.92 2.05
N SER A 19 -6.65 -2.04 1.34
CA SER A 19 -7.67 -2.48 0.38
C SER A 19 -9.03 -2.69 1.08
N HIS A 20 -9.03 -3.31 2.25
CA HIS A 20 -10.25 -3.52 3.04
C HIS A 20 -10.87 -2.20 3.53
N ILE A 21 -10.07 -1.28 4.09
CA ILE A 21 -10.54 0.01 4.60
C ILE A 21 -11.17 0.86 3.50
N LEU A 22 -10.55 0.89 2.31
CA LEU A 22 -11.01 1.71 1.21
C LEU A 22 -12.20 1.10 0.45
N GLY A 23 -12.76 -0.05 0.88
CA GLY A 23 -13.80 -0.76 0.14
C GLY A 23 -13.33 -1.23 -1.24
N LEU A 24 -12.02 -1.29 -1.40
CA LEU A 24 -11.32 -1.55 -2.63
C LEU A 24 -11.07 -3.06 -2.65
N ASN A 25 -11.83 -3.80 -3.46
CA ASN A 25 -11.54 -5.21 -3.74
C ASN A 25 -10.30 -5.31 -4.66
N ILE A 26 -9.19 -4.76 -4.16
CA ILE A 26 -7.94 -4.50 -4.85
C ILE A 26 -7.07 -5.73 -4.65
N VAL A 27 -6.93 -6.48 -5.73
CA VAL A 27 -5.71 -7.23 -6.03
C VAL A 27 -4.58 -6.19 -6.04
N GLU A 28 -3.46 -6.44 -5.37
CA GLU A 28 -2.33 -5.50 -5.13
C GLU A 28 -2.03 -4.55 -6.32
N GLU A 29 -2.24 -5.00 -7.56
CA GLU A 29 -2.08 -4.24 -8.82
C GLU A 29 -2.90 -2.95 -8.98
N LYS A 30 -4.01 -2.76 -8.25
CA LYS A 30 -4.82 -1.52 -8.41
C LYS A 30 -4.37 -0.35 -7.52
N LEU A 31 -3.55 -0.60 -6.51
CA LEU A 31 -2.90 0.45 -5.73
C LEU A 31 -1.71 0.99 -6.54
N ARG A 32 -1.97 2.04 -7.33
CA ARG A 32 -0.98 2.62 -8.26
C ARG A 32 0.25 3.24 -7.60
N GLN A 33 0.30 3.31 -6.26
CA GLN A 33 1.37 3.96 -5.50
C GLN A 33 1.80 3.08 -4.32
N LEU A 34 2.67 2.10 -4.60
CA LEU A 34 3.23 1.20 -3.58
C LEU A 34 4.48 1.78 -2.90
N GLN A 35 5.13 2.77 -3.51
CA GLN A 35 6.38 3.39 -3.01
C GLN A 35 6.26 3.97 -1.58
N PRO A 36 5.14 4.58 -1.15
CA PRO A 36 4.98 5.01 0.24
C PRO A 36 4.93 3.85 1.23
N ILE A 37 4.38 2.71 0.82
CA ILE A 37 4.29 1.50 1.66
C ILE A 37 5.67 0.86 1.78
N GLU A 38 6.40 0.77 0.66
CA GLU A 38 7.81 0.33 0.64
C GLU A 38 8.66 1.21 1.55
N THR A 39 8.59 2.53 1.36
CA THR A 39 9.35 3.49 2.18
C THR A 39 8.98 3.40 3.66
N PHE A 40 7.70 3.20 4.00
CA PHE A 40 7.27 3.01 5.38
C PHE A 40 7.81 1.71 5.98
N CYS A 41 7.90 0.64 5.19
CA CYS A 41 8.46 -0.63 5.62
C CYS A 41 10.00 -0.53 5.80
N ASP A 42 10.68 0.14 4.88
CA ASP A 42 12.14 0.20 4.82
C ASP A 42 12.76 1.26 5.76
N THR A 43 11.93 2.17 6.30
CA THR A 43 12.38 3.26 7.18
C THR A 43 11.72 3.21 8.56
N ASN A 44 12.19 4.05 9.48
CA ASN A 44 11.54 4.27 10.78
C ASN A 44 10.38 5.30 10.71
N ALA A 45 9.71 5.40 9.57
CA ALA A 45 8.55 6.26 9.44
C ALA A 45 7.48 5.84 10.45
N MET A 46 6.97 6.80 11.22
CA MET A 46 5.99 6.54 12.29
C MET A 46 4.54 6.56 11.79
N LEU A 47 4.30 7.10 10.58
CA LEU A 47 2.96 7.31 10.05
C LEU A 47 2.91 7.01 8.55
N LEU A 48 1.96 6.17 8.15
CA LEU A 48 1.57 5.93 6.76
C LEU A 48 0.13 6.43 6.59
N ILE A 49 -0.08 7.39 5.68
CA ILE A 49 -1.40 7.94 5.37
C ILE A 49 -1.88 7.34 4.05
N VAL A 50 -3.10 6.78 4.06
CA VAL A 50 -3.77 6.29 2.87
C VAL A 50 -5.07 7.08 2.70
N SER A 51 -5.19 7.80 1.59
CA SER A 51 -6.40 8.56 1.24
C SER A 51 -6.92 8.16 -0.13
N LEU A 52 -8.23 7.95 -0.23
CA LEU A 52 -8.92 7.80 -1.50
C LEU A 52 -9.42 9.17 -1.93
N THR A 53 -8.78 9.75 -2.95
CA THR A 53 -9.27 10.98 -3.57
C THR A 53 -10.14 10.58 -4.75
N GLU A 54 -11.45 10.79 -4.65
CA GLU A 54 -12.33 10.68 -5.81
C GLU A 54 -11.91 11.76 -6.81
N GLN A 55 -11.34 11.35 -7.95
CA GLN A 55 -11.18 12.26 -9.08
C GLN A 55 -12.58 12.50 -9.64
N VAL A 56 -13.21 13.58 -9.21
CA VAL A 56 -14.34 14.15 -9.93
C VAL A 56 -13.78 14.56 -11.28
N LEU A 57 -14.10 13.80 -12.34
CA LEU A 57 -13.84 14.22 -13.71
C LEU A 57 -14.63 15.50 -13.95
N SER A 58 -13.95 16.64 -13.91
CA SER A 58 -14.48 17.91 -14.38
C SER A 58 -14.62 17.82 -15.89
N PHE A 59 -15.86 17.85 -16.38
CA PHE A 59 -16.19 18.04 -17.80
C PHE A 59 -16.29 19.52 -18.14
#